data_AF-A3X3Y7-F1
#
_entry.id   AF-A3X3Y7-F1
#
_cell.length_a   1.000
_cell.length_b   1.000
_cell.length_c   1.000
_cell.angle_alpha   90.00
_cell.angle_beta   90.00
_cell.angle_gamma   90.00
#
_symmetry.space_group_name_H-M   'P 1'
#
loop_
_entity.id
_entity.type
_entity.pdbx_description
1 polymer ?
#
loop_
_entity_poly.entity_id
_entity_poly.type
_entity_poly.pdbx_seq_one_letter_code
_entity_poly.pdbx_strand_id
1 'polypeptide(L)'
;MISVPAGRKLGSRARQQVMKIVIFDEADYQWAQEVHARYSDLPLYLQPGNPEVEPDIPVDLHALTDRLGWLTAKAMADGWFAPRILPRLHVLIWGNKRGV
;
A
#
# COMPACT_ATOMS: atom_id res chain seq x y z
N MET A 1 31.66 4.29 7.89
CA MET A 1 31.24 3.22 8.82
C MET A 1 29.73 3.12 8.71
N ILE A 2 29.23 2.30 7.77
CA ILE A 2 27.77 2.18 7.51
C ILE A 2 27.30 0.96 8.29
N SER A 3 26.50 1.21 9.33
CA SER A 3 25.88 0.15 10.13
C SER A 3 24.75 -0.47 9.30
N VAL A 4 24.88 -1.74 8.93
CA VAL A 4 23.79 -2.52 8.35
C VAL A 4 22.95 -3.05 9.52
N PRO A 5 21.64 -2.76 9.60
CA PRO A 5 20.83 -3.29 10.68
C PRO A 5 20.70 -4.81 10.53
N ALA A 6 20.81 -5.49 11.67
CA ALA A 6 20.70 -6.95 11.75
C ALA A 6 19.32 -7.41 11.28
N GLY A 7 19.28 -8.04 10.10
CA GLY A 7 18.07 -8.69 9.59
C GLY A 7 17.62 -9.83 10.50
N ARG A 8 16.33 -9.88 10.80
CA ARG A 8 15.70 -10.95 11.57
C ARG A 8 15.84 -12.27 10.79
N LYS A 9 16.60 -13.24 11.30
CA LYS A 9 16.65 -14.60 10.71
C LYS A 9 15.32 -15.31 10.96
N LEU A 10 14.39 -15.18 10.03
CA LEU A 10 13.19 -16.04 9.98
C LEU A 10 13.59 -17.44 9.49
N GLY A 11 13.18 -18.47 10.23
CA GLY A 11 13.56 -19.86 10.01
C GLY A 11 13.28 -20.37 8.59
N SER A 12 14.09 -21.33 8.16
CA SER A 12 14.31 -21.84 6.79
C SER A 12 13.13 -22.55 6.10
N ARG A 13 11.93 -21.99 6.21
CA ARG A 13 10.76 -22.29 5.35
C ARG A 13 9.87 -21.05 5.19
N ALA A 14 10.47 -19.86 5.21
CA ALA A 14 9.77 -18.58 5.25
C ALA A 14 8.81 -18.45 4.05
N ARG A 15 7.50 -18.50 4.34
CA ARG A 15 6.51 -17.89 3.46
C ARG A 15 6.99 -16.47 3.18
N GLN A 16 7.02 -16.05 1.92
CA GLN A 16 7.35 -14.67 1.56
C GLN A 16 6.33 -13.76 2.26
N GLN A 17 6.75 -13.11 3.34
CA GLN A 17 5.93 -12.16 4.08
C GLN A 17 6.13 -10.78 3.47
N VAL A 18 5.02 -10.04 3.36
CA VAL A 18 5.03 -8.66 2.87
C VAL A 18 4.17 -7.83 3.80
N MET A 19 4.46 -6.54 3.87
CA MET A 19 3.60 -5.56 4.53
C MET A 19 2.77 -4.86 3.47
N LYS A 20 1.44 -4.89 3.61
CA LYS A 20 0.54 -4.10 2.78
C LYS A 20 -0.25 -3.15 3.67
N ILE A 21 -0.21 -1.86 3.35
CA ILE A 21 -0.96 -0.84 4.07
C ILE A 21 -1.92 -0.15 3.10
N VAL A 22 -3.15 0.08 3.55
CA VAL A 22 -4.16 0.83 2.81
C VAL A 22 -4.10 2.28 3.28
N ILE A 23 -4.08 3.24 2.34
CA ILE A 23 -3.91 4.66 2.62
C ILE A 23 -5.16 5.41 2.14
N PHE A 24 -5.93 5.99 3.06
CA PHE A 24 -7.05 6.86 2.74
C PHE A 24 -6.66 8.33 2.69
N ASP A 25 -5.70 8.73 3.53
CA ASP A 25 -5.29 10.12 3.70
C ASP A 25 -3.82 10.26 4.16
N GLU A 26 -3.43 11.49 4.49
CA GLU A 26 -2.10 11.85 4.96
C GLU A 26 -1.72 11.21 6.30
N ALA A 27 -2.68 11.01 7.21
CA ALA A 27 -2.41 10.42 8.51
C ALA A 27 -2.04 8.94 8.35
N ASP A 28 -2.75 8.22 7.48
CA ASP A 28 -2.41 6.84 7.12
C ASP A 28 -1.03 6.75 6.47
N TYR A 29 -0.68 7.72 5.60
CA TYR A 29 0.61 7.78 4.93
C TYR A 29 1.77 7.96 5.93
N GLN A 30 1.65 8.90 6.86
CA GLN A 30 2.65 9.13 7.90
C GLN A 30 2.78 7.92 8.82
N TRP A 31 1.65 7.33 9.22
CA TRP A 31 1.65 6.09 9.98
C TRP A 31 2.36 4.95 9.24
N ALA A 32 2.17 4.82 7.92
CA ALA A 32 2.85 3.82 7.11
C ALA A 32 4.38 4.01 7.10
N GLN A 33 4.87 5.26 7.08
CA GLN A 33 6.30 5.54 7.20
C GLN A 33 6.85 5.09 8.56
N GLU A 34 6.16 5.41 9.66
CA GLU A 34 6.54 5.00 11.01
C GLU A 34 6.53 3.48 11.21
N VAL A 35 5.54 2.79 10.65
CA VAL A 35 5.47 1.33 10.68
C VAL A 35 6.62 0.72 9.88
N HIS A 36 6.87 1.21 8.66
CA HIS A 36 7.96 0.72 7.82
C HIS A 36 9.33 0.92 8.48
N ALA A 37 9.54 2.03 9.19
CA ALA A 37 10.78 2.26 9.94
C ALA A 37 11.03 1.18 11.01
N ARG A 38 9.98 0.60 11.59
CA ARG A 38 10.06 -0.49 12.59
C ARG A 38 10.24 -1.89 11.97
N TYR A 39 9.85 -2.05 10.70
CA TYR A 39 9.84 -3.33 9.98
C TYR A 39 10.46 -3.20 8.59
N SER A 40 11.62 -2.55 8.51
CA SER A 40 12.27 -2.16 7.25
C SER A 40 12.77 -3.35 6.41
N ASP A 41 12.76 -4.57 6.98
CA ASP A 41 13.13 -5.81 6.32
C ASP A 41 11.97 -6.44 5.52
N LEU A 42 10.73 -5.98 5.72
CA LEU A 42 9.57 -6.48 4.98
C LEU A 42 9.33 -5.65 3.71
N PRO A 43 9.16 -6.29 2.53
CA PRO A 43 8.71 -5.59 1.33
C PRO A 43 7.38 -4.89 1.59
N LEU A 44 7.34 -3.58 1.33
CA LEU A 44 6.18 -2.73 1.57
C LEU A 44 5.38 -2.49 0.29
N TYR A 45 4.06 -2.62 0.40
CA TYR A 45 3.09 -2.26 -0.62
C TYR A 45 2.08 -1.27 -0.06
N LEU A 46 1.85 -0.18 -0.80
CA LEU A 46 0.79 0.77 -0.48
C LEU A 46 -0.32 0.66 -1.52
N GLN A 47 -1.55 0.81 -1.05
CA GLN A 47 -2.73 0.78 -1.90
C GLN A 47 -3.68 1.90 -1.46
N PRO A 48 -4.21 2.71 -2.39
CA PRO A 48 -5.21 3.71 -2.02
C PRO A 48 -6.47 3.01 -1.48
N GLY A 49 -7.02 3.57 -0.41
CA GLY A 49 -8.30 3.16 0.15
C GLY A 49 -9.45 3.43 -0.81
N ASN A 50 -10.37 2.47 -0.92
CA ASN A 50 -11.64 2.65 -1.63
C ASN A 50 -12.72 2.96 -0.59
N PRO A 51 -13.25 4.20 -0.52
CA PRO A 51 -14.29 4.56 0.46
C PRO A 51 -15.65 3.91 0.12
N GLU A 52 -15.90 3.60 -1.15
CA GLU A 52 -17.16 3.00 -1.61
C GLU A 52 -16.99 1.49 -1.75
N VAL A 53 -17.62 0.71 -0.89
CA VAL A 53 -17.48 -0.76 -0.83
C VAL A 53 -18.78 -1.51 -1.09
N GLU A 54 -19.88 -0.80 -1.29
CA GLU A 54 -21.18 -1.42 -1.53
C GLU A 54 -21.23 -2.03 -2.94
N PRO A 55 -21.65 -3.30 -3.09
CA PRO A 55 -21.67 -3.98 -4.38
C PRO A 55 -22.60 -3.36 -5.42
N ASP A 56 -23.70 -2.76 -4.95
CA ASP A 56 -24.76 -2.20 -5.80
C ASP A 56 -24.50 -0.73 -6.17
N ILE A 57 -23.46 -0.12 -5.59
CA ILE A 57 -23.05 1.25 -5.91
C ILE A 57 -21.94 1.19 -6.97
N PRO A 58 -22.13 1.85 -8.14
CA PRO A 58 -21.09 1.97 -9.13
C PRO A 58 -19.84 2.62 -8.55
N VAL A 59 -18.70 2.01 -8.80
CA VAL A 59 -17.41 2.56 -8.37
C VAL A 59 -17.00 3.70 -9.28
N ASP A 60 -16.65 4.84 -8.68
CA ASP A 60 -15.98 5.91 -9.40
C ASP A 60 -14.50 5.56 -9.63
N LEU A 61 -14.21 5.04 -10.83
CA LEU A 61 -12.85 4.68 -11.24
C LEU A 61 -11.93 5.90 -11.38
N HIS A 62 -12.47 7.08 -11.66
CA HIS A 62 -11.68 8.31 -11.76
C HIS A 62 -11.19 8.71 -10.37
N ALA A 63 -12.08 8.75 -9.38
CA ALA A 63 -11.72 9.03 -8.00
C ALA A 63 -10.68 8.03 -7.44
N LEU A 64 -10.76 6.74 -7.82
CA LEU A 64 -9.74 5.75 -7.45
C LEU A 64 -8.38 6.01 -8.11
N THR A 65 -8.39 6.43 -9.38
CA THR A 65 -7.17 6.76 -10.12
C THR A 65 -6.53 8.03 -9.55
N ASP A 66 -7.32 9.02 -9.17
CA ASP A 66 -6.85 10.25 -8.53
C ASP A 66 -6.19 9.96 -7.18
N ARG A 67 -6.78 9.07 -6.37
CA ARG A 67 -6.17 8.63 -5.10
C ARG A 67 -4.83 7.92 -5.31
N LEU A 68 -4.74 7.07 -6.34
CA LEU A 68 -3.48 6.42 -6.72
C LEU A 68 -2.44 7.46 -7.17
N GLY A 69 -2.85 8.44 -7.97
CA GLY A 69 -2.02 9.53 -8.43
C GLY A 69 -1.49 10.38 -7.28
N TRP A 70 -2.37 10.78 -6.35
CA TRP A 70 -2.02 11.51 -5.14
C TRP A 70 -0.98 10.75 -4.31
N LEU A 71 -1.22 9.47 -4.02
CA LEU A 71 -0.30 8.65 -3.22
C LEU A 71 1.07 8.49 -3.89
N THR A 72 1.08 8.32 -5.21
CA THR A 72 2.30 8.23 -6.01
C THR A 72 3.07 9.55 -5.99
N ALA A 73 2.39 10.68 -6.24
CA ALA A 73 2.98 12.01 -6.22
C ALA A 73 3.53 12.37 -4.84
N LYS A 74 2.81 12.02 -3.77
CA LYS A 74 3.24 12.23 -2.39
C LYS A 74 4.53 11.47 -2.08
N ALA A 75 4.56 10.15 -2.36
CA ALA A 75 5.76 9.35 -2.17
C ALA A 75 6.96 9.84 -2.98
N MET A 76 6.72 10.30 -4.22
CA MET A 76 7.74 10.92 -5.05
C MET A 76 8.28 12.22 -4.45
N ALA A 77 7.40 13.12 -3.99
CA ALA A 77 7.77 14.41 -3.42
C ALA A 77 8.58 14.23 -2.12
N ASP A 78 8.23 13.25 -1.30
CA ASP A 78 8.92 12.96 -0.04
C ASP A 78 10.18 12.09 -0.23
N GLY A 79 10.50 11.69 -1.48
CA GLY A 79 11.64 10.82 -1.78
C GLY A 79 11.52 9.42 -1.15
N TRP A 80 10.30 8.98 -0.82
CA TRP A 80 10.06 7.71 -0.15
C TRP A 80 9.85 6.60 -1.18
N PHE A 81 10.96 6.02 -1.65
CA PHE A 81 10.97 4.99 -2.71
C PHE A 81 10.92 3.54 -2.22
N ALA A 82 10.80 3.32 -0.90
CA ALA A 82 10.69 1.99 -0.33
C ALA A 82 9.40 1.23 -0.73
N PRO A 83 8.19 1.83 -0.71
CA PRO A 83 6.96 1.11 -1.05
C PRO A 83 6.77 0.88 -2.56
N ARG A 84 6.16 -0.26 -2.90
CA ARG A 84 5.49 -0.46 -4.19
C ARG A 84 4.04 0.04 -4.10
N ILE A 85 3.67 1.02 -4.90
CA ILE A 85 2.32 1.61 -4.90
C ILE A 85 1.49 0.91 -5.98
N LEU A 86 0.37 0.29 -5.59
CA LEU A 86 -0.45 -0.54 -6.49
C LEU A 86 -1.94 -0.13 -6.47
N PRO A 87 -2.63 -0.19 -7.62
CA PRO A 87 -4.09 -0.06 -7.64
C PRO A 87 -4.78 -1.26 -6.99
N ARG A 88 -6.08 -1.13 -6.69
CA ARG A 88 -6.94 -2.26 -6.35
C ARG A 88 -7.48 -2.91 -7.62
N LEU A 89 -6.67 -3.78 -8.23
CA LEU A 89 -6.97 -4.39 -9.54
C LEU A 89 -8.37 -5.02 -9.62
N HIS A 90 -8.81 -5.72 -8.58
CA HIS A 90 -10.16 -6.29 -8.54
C HIS A 90 -11.24 -5.23 -8.77
N VAL A 91 -11.12 -4.06 -8.14
CA VAL A 91 -12.11 -2.99 -8.26
C VAL A 91 -12.06 -2.34 -9.64
N LEU A 92 -10.89 -2.28 -10.28
CA LEU A 92 -10.76 -1.80 -11.66
C LEU A 92 -11.46 -2.73 -12.66
N ILE A 93 -11.48 -4.04 -12.41
CA ILE A 93 -12.04 -5.03 -13.35
C ILE A 93 -13.53 -5.31 -13.07
N TRP A 94 -13.91 -5.43 -11.78
CA TRP A 94 -15.22 -5.92 -11.38
C TRP A 94 -15.98 -4.97 -10.44
N GLY A 95 -15.46 -3.77 -10.17
CA GLY A 95 -16.04 -2.88 -9.18
C GLY A 95 -16.10 -3.52 -7.78
N ASN A 96 -17.18 -3.27 -7.06
CA ASN A 96 -17.42 -3.82 -5.72
C ASN A 96 -18.10 -5.21 -5.73
N LYS A 97 -18.18 -5.86 -6.90
CA LYS A 97 -18.80 -7.19 -7.02
C LYS A 97 -18.12 -8.20 -6.09
N ARG A 98 -18.91 -9.01 -5.40
CA ARG A 98 -18.41 -10.07 -4.52
C ARG A 98 -18.38 -11.41 -5.28
N GLY A 99 -17.43 -12.28 -4.92
CA GLY A 99 -17.38 -13.65 -5.43
C GLY A 99 -16.95 -13.82 -6.89
N VAL A 100 -16.19 -12.85 -7.42
CA VAL A 100 -15.51 -12.92 -8.73
C VAL A 100 -14.07 -13.41 -8.60
#